data_AF-A0A563EKN4-F1
#
_entry.id   AF-A0A563EKN4-F1
#
_cell.length_a   1.000
_cell.length_b   1.000
_cell.length_c   1.000
_cell.angle_alpha   90.00
_cell.angle_beta   90.00
_cell.angle_gamma   90.00
#
_symmetry.space_group_name_H-M   'P 1'
#
loop_
_entity.id
_entity.type
_entity.pdbx_description
1 polymer ?
#
loop_
_entity_poly.entity_id
_entity_poly.type
_entity_poly.pdbx_seq_one_letter_code
_entity_poly.pdbx_strand_id
1 'polypeptide(L)'
;MSAKPDGAFDHRIAVHGSDEEFVATSVPFLLEGLAADGEPPPLVVTTPAKIDMVRDALGRDHRLVEFVSSADWYDGSAPNTLAKAAGYIAANAGPRGQIHAIAEPDWSGRAGSSSRESAEWVRYEAMLNVLLAPFEVTAMCPYDTRVASPSIVEAALRTHPTSMHGVERRVSTWYENPMALIARLDSTPLPPRPSDAAVVSSDGDVDGFVVAQATAHGLSSVDAGVFSSAVAEVVALARAGLVYAWPVAGASVCEVVSAAGDMDDLLIGFRPPAAAEPAPGQGLWFTRQVCSYVDVRPSDPGWVVRVQS
;
A
#
# COMPACT_ATOMS: atom_id res chain seq x y z
N MET A 1 30.65 1.97 6.94
CA MET A 1 29.78 3.13 6.65
C MET A 1 29.56 3.16 5.14
N SER A 2 28.52 2.48 4.67
CA SER A 2 28.19 2.46 3.24
C SER A 2 27.40 3.73 2.94
N ALA A 3 27.80 4.46 1.90
CA ALA A 3 27.04 5.62 1.41
C ALA A 3 25.60 5.19 1.12
N LYS A 4 24.63 5.98 1.61
CA LYS A 4 23.22 5.81 1.26
C LYS A 4 23.11 6.03 -0.26
N PRO A 5 22.43 5.16 -1.01
CA PRO A 5 22.20 5.44 -2.43
C PRO A 5 21.39 6.74 -2.54
N ASP A 6 21.89 7.68 -3.35
CA ASP A 6 21.14 8.85 -3.82
C ASP A 6 20.16 8.36 -4.91
N GLY A 7 19.14 7.62 -4.49
CA GLY A 7 18.06 7.19 -5.39
C GLY A 7 17.23 8.39 -5.85
N ALA A 8 16.76 8.33 -7.10
CA ALA A 8 15.95 9.38 -7.71
C ALA A 8 14.61 8.80 -8.17
N PHE A 9 13.86 8.19 -7.24
CA PHE A 9 12.52 7.67 -7.52
C PHE A 9 11.67 8.74 -8.21
N ASP A 10 11.24 8.45 -9.43
CA ASP A 10 10.49 9.38 -10.27
C ASP A 10 9.05 8.86 -10.38
N HIS A 11 8.16 9.44 -9.57
CA HIS A 11 6.76 9.04 -9.47
C HIS A 11 5.87 10.00 -10.26
N ARG A 12 5.37 9.52 -11.40
CA ARG A 12 4.68 10.31 -12.41
C ARG A 12 3.20 9.94 -12.45
N ILE A 13 2.30 10.92 -12.52
CA ILE A 13 0.88 10.69 -12.80
C ILE A 13 0.57 11.00 -14.27
N ALA A 14 -0.22 10.15 -14.92
CA ALA A 14 -0.77 10.39 -16.26
C ALA A 14 -2.30 10.33 -16.22
N VAL A 15 -2.96 11.48 -16.27
CA VAL A 15 -4.45 11.54 -16.29
C VAL A 15 -4.92 11.51 -17.74
N HIS A 16 -5.88 10.65 -18.05
CA HIS A 16 -6.41 10.51 -19.41
C HIS A 16 -7.95 10.35 -19.42
N GLY A 17 -8.57 10.78 -20.52
CA GLY A 17 -10.01 10.67 -20.79
C GLY A 17 -10.36 9.74 -21.95
N SER A 18 -9.36 9.24 -22.69
CA SER A 18 -9.56 8.29 -23.78
C SER A 18 -8.46 7.23 -23.86
N ASP A 19 -8.67 6.21 -24.68
CA ASP A 19 -7.68 5.15 -24.93
C ASP A 19 -6.51 5.67 -25.76
N GLU A 20 -6.77 6.60 -26.68
CA GLU A 20 -5.73 7.25 -27.49
C GLU A 20 -4.78 8.07 -26.63
N GLU A 21 -5.31 8.82 -25.65
CA GLU A 21 -4.49 9.57 -24.70
C GLU A 21 -3.65 8.63 -23.82
N PHE A 22 -4.23 7.52 -23.36
CA PHE A 22 -3.51 6.50 -22.60
C PHE A 22 -2.32 5.92 -23.40
N VAL A 23 -2.55 5.52 -24.66
CA VAL A 23 -1.49 4.98 -25.53
C VAL A 23 -0.45 6.06 -25.85
N ALA A 24 -0.87 7.28 -26.14
CA ALA A 24 0.01 8.40 -26.49
C ALA A 24 0.99 8.78 -25.36
N THR A 25 0.63 8.52 -24.10
CA THR A 25 1.54 8.70 -22.96
C THR A 25 2.30 7.41 -22.60
N SER A 26 1.66 6.25 -22.68
CA SER A 26 2.27 4.97 -22.27
C SER A 26 3.37 4.49 -23.21
N VAL A 27 3.17 4.58 -24.53
CA VAL A 27 4.16 4.07 -25.48
C VAL A 27 5.49 4.83 -25.41
N PRO A 28 5.53 6.18 -25.43
CA PRO A 28 6.78 6.91 -25.28
C PRO A 28 7.49 6.63 -23.95
N PHE A 29 6.74 6.46 -22.85
CA PHE A 29 7.30 6.09 -21.56
C PHE A 29 7.99 4.72 -21.58
N LEU A 30 7.38 3.74 -22.24
CA LEU A 30 7.99 2.40 -22.37
C LEU A 30 9.22 2.43 -23.28
N LEU A 31 9.20 3.24 -24.34
CA LEU A 31 10.35 3.44 -25.21
C LEU A 31 11.51 4.18 -24.50
N GLU A 32 11.22 5.09 -23.56
CA GLU A 32 12.22 5.70 -22.66
C GLU A 32 12.95 4.59 -21.87
N GLY A 33 12.20 3.68 -21.24
CA GLY A 33 12.77 2.56 -20.48
C GLY A 33 13.52 1.54 -21.34
N LEU A 34 13.01 1.19 -22.52
CA LEU A 34 13.69 0.28 -23.46
C LEU A 34 15.00 0.85 -24.01
N ALA A 35 15.11 2.17 -24.09
CA ALA A 35 16.32 2.86 -24.53
C ALA A 35 17.30 3.13 -23.38
N ALA A 36 16.92 2.88 -22.12
CA ALA A 36 17.76 3.15 -20.96
C ALA A 36 18.84 2.07 -20.78
N ASP A 37 20.10 2.51 -20.75
CA ASP A 37 21.24 1.61 -20.63
C ASP A 37 21.26 0.89 -19.27
N GLY A 38 21.27 -0.44 -19.31
CA GLY A 38 21.40 -1.26 -18.10
C GLY A 38 20.12 -1.40 -17.29
N GLU A 39 18.98 -0.95 -17.82
CA GLU A 39 17.67 -1.23 -17.26
C GLU A 39 17.12 -2.58 -17.74
N PRO A 40 16.43 -3.33 -16.88
CA PRO A 40 15.68 -4.51 -17.27
C PRO A 40 14.44 -4.15 -18.12
N PRO A 41 13.78 -5.14 -18.75
CA PRO A 41 12.48 -4.94 -19.40
C PRO A 41 11.50 -4.11 -18.55
N PRO A 42 10.85 -3.07 -19.11
CA PRO A 42 9.82 -2.33 -18.40
C PRO A 42 8.65 -3.21 -17.99
N LEU A 43 8.02 -2.89 -16.86
CA LEU A 43 6.82 -3.55 -16.37
C LEU A 43 5.58 -2.71 -16.74
N VAL A 44 4.53 -3.37 -17.23
CA VAL A 44 3.21 -2.78 -17.45
C VAL A 44 2.17 -3.53 -16.63
N VAL A 45 1.58 -2.84 -15.67
CA VAL A 45 0.44 -3.29 -14.88
C VAL A 45 -0.77 -2.44 -15.23
N THR A 46 -1.73 -3.04 -15.95
CA THR A 46 -2.99 -2.39 -16.33
C THR A 46 -4.05 -3.44 -16.67
N THR A 47 -5.26 -3.02 -17.03
CA THR A 47 -6.35 -3.90 -17.45
C THR A 47 -5.96 -4.72 -18.69
N PRO A 48 -6.50 -5.94 -18.87
CA PRO A 48 -6.22 -6.75 -20.07
C PRO A 48 -6.47 -6.03 -21.40
N ALA A 49 -7.54 -5.22 -21.47
CA ALA A 49 -7.85 -4.43 -22.66
C ALA A 49 -6.76 -3.41 -22.99
N LYS A 50 -6.26 -2.69 -21.96
CA LYS A 50 -5.17 -1.72 -22.12
C LYS A 50 -3.83 -2.40 -22.41
N ILE A 51 -3.58 -3.61 -21.88
CA ILE A 51 -2.42 -4.44 -22.24
C ILE A 51 -2.43 -4.70 -23.75
N ASP A 52 -3.55 -5.14 -24.31
CA ASP A 52 -3.65 -5.43 -25.75
C ASP A 52 -3.43 -4.16 -26.59
N MET A 53 -3.98 -3.01 -26.18
CA MET A 53 -3.73 -1.71 -26.84
C MET A 53 -2.25 -1.34 -26.85
N VAL A 54 -1.53 -1.51 -25.73
CA VAL A 54 -0.10 -1.21 -25.64
C VAL A 54 0.72 -2.19 -26.49
N ARG A 55 0.35 -3.48 -26.51
CA ARG A 55 1.01 -4.48 -27.36
C ARG A 55 0.90 -4.15 -28.84
N ASP A 56 -0.31 -3.81 -29.28
CA ASP A 56 -0.56 -3.43 -30.68
C ASP A 56 0.24 -2.17 -31.06
N ALA A 57 0.26 -1.17 -30.18
CA ALA A 57 0.96 0.09 -30.43
C ALA A 57 2.49 -0.06 -30.42
N LEU A 58 3.06 -0.96 -29.61
CA LEU A 58 4.51 -1.26 -29.59
C LEU A 58 4.95 -2.15 -30.77
N GLY A 59 4.02 -2.79 -31.48
CA GLY A 59 4.35 -3.68 -32.59
C GLY A 59 5.21 -4.87 -32.13
N ARG A 60 6.47 -4.96 -32.57
CA ARG A 60 7.36 -6.07 -32.19
C ARG A 60 8.03 -5.89 -30.83
N ASP A 61 8.12 -4.65 -30.36
CA ASP A 61 8.87 -4.29 -29.15
C ASP A 61 8.14 -4.71 -27.87
N HIS A 62 6.84 -5.05 -27.95
CA HIS A 62 6.10 -5.60 -26.81
C HIS A 62 6.76 -6.86 -26.22
N ARG A 63 7.58 -7.59 -26.99
CA ARG A 63 8.31 -8.77 -26.49
C ARG A 63 9.42 -8.43 -25.50
N LEU A 64 9.78 -7.16 -25.41
CA LEU A 64 10.78 -6.61 -24.51
C LEU A 64 10.16 -5.94 -23.29
N VAL A 65 8.84 -6.08 -23.10
CA VAL A 65 8.07 -5.49 -22.01
C VAL A 65 7.36 -6.60 -21.26
N GLU A 66 7.42 -6.56 -19.93
CA GLU A 66 6.65 -7.46 -19.07
C GLU A 66 5.24 -6.91 -18.87
N PHE A 67 4.23 -7.77 -19.00
CA PHE A 67 2.83 -7.38 -18.82
C PHE A 67 2.19 -8.24 -17.74
N VAL A 68 1.59 -7.58 -16.75
CA VAL A 68 0.83 -8.21 -15.67
C VAL A 68 -0.54 -7.57 -15.61
N SER A 69 -1.59 -8.35 -15.42
CA SER A 69 -2.93 -7.77 -15.29
C SER A 69 -3.06 -6.99 -13.98
N SER A 70 -3.80 -5.88 -13.99
CA SER A 70 -4.09 -5.13 -12.77
C SER A 70 -4.81 -5.99 -11.72
N ALA A 71 -5.65 -6.94 -12.15
CA ALA A 71 -6.33 -7.87 -11.26
C ALA A 71 -5.35 -8.79 -10.50
N ASP A 72 -4.31 -9.29 -11.17
CA ASP A 72 -3.29 -10.15 -10.54
C ASP A 72 -2.31 -9.33 -9.68
N TRP A 73 -2.02 -8.10 -10.07
CA TRP A 73 -1.09 -7.25 -9.33
C TRP A 73 -1.72 -6.67 -8.06
N TYR A 74 -2.97 -6.22 -8.14
CA TYR A 74 -3.72 -5.57 -7.06
C TYR A 74 -4.75 -6.51 -6.40
N ASP A 75 -4.45 -7.81 -6.31
CA ASP A 75 -5.30 -8.88 -5.75
C ASP A 75 -5.51 -8.83 -4.22
N GLY A 76 -4.83 -7.92 -3.52
CA GLY A 76 -4.83 -7.81 -2.07
C GLY A 76 -5.16 -6.41 -1.56
N SER A 77 -4.71 -6.13 -0.33
CA SER A 77 -4.75 -4.78 0.24
C SER A 77 -3.63 -3.90 -0.33
N ALA A 78 -3.70 -2.59 -0.09
CA ALA A 78 -2.64 -1.67 -0.47
C ALA A 78 -1.27 -2.03 0.17
N PRO A 79 -1.19 -2.43 1.47
CA PRO A 79 0.03 -3.02 2.03
C PRO A 79 0.54 -4.28 1.32
N ASN A 80 -0.34 -5.19 0.87
CA ASN A 80 0.07 -6.38 0.11
C ASN A 80 0.70 -5.98 -1.23
N THR A 81 0.10 -5.00 -1.90
CA THR A 81 0.60 -4.46 -3.18
C THR A 81 1.99 -3.84 -3.00
N LEU A 82 2.20 -3.09 -1.92
CA LEU A 82 3.49 -2.50 -1.60
C LEU A 82 4.57 -3.56 -1.37
N ALA A 83 4.24 -4.62 -0.62
CA ALA A 83 5.14 -5.75 -0.41
C ALA A 83 5.46 -6.47 -1.73
N LYS A 84 4.46 -6.67 -2.59
CA LYS A 84 4.61 -7.25 -3.93
C LYS A 84 5.52 -6.40 -4.81
N ALA A 85 5.31 -5.08 -4.85
CA ALA A 85 6.14 -4.15 -5.60
C ALA A 85 7.60 -4.15 -5.11
N ALA A 86 7.82 -4.12 -3.79
CA ALA A 86 9.16 -4.19 -3.21
C ALA A 86 9.87 -5.52 -3.55
N GLY A 87 9.15 -6.64 -3.48
CA GLY A 87 9.68 -7.95 -3.86
C GLY A 87 10.02 -8.04 -5.35
N TYR A 88 9.16 -7.47 -6.21
CA TYR A 88 9.39 -7.43 -7.65
C TYR A 88 10.61 -6.57 -7.99
N ILE A 89 10.74 -5.38 -7.41
CA ILE A 89 11.92 -4.51 -7.60
C ILE A 89 13.19 -5.25 -7.16
N ALA A 90 13.17 -5.89 -5.99
CA ALA A 90 14.33 -6.63 -5.49
C ALA A 90 14.75 -7.81 -6.40
N ALA A 91 13.79 -8.44 -7.09
CA ALA A 91 14.04 -9.59 -7.94
C ALA A 91 14.41 -9.23 -9.38
N ASN A 92 13.83 -8.16 -9.92
CA ASN A 92 13.84 -7.88 -11.37
C ASN A 92 14.50 -6.55 -11.75
N ALA A 93 14.66 -5.60 -10.82
CA ALA A 93 15.24 -4.30 -11.14
C ALA A 93 16.77 -4.36 -11.29
N GLY A 94 17.36 -3.31 -11.86
CA GLY A 94 18.82 -3.15 -11.94
C GLY A 94 19.50 -3.02 -10.56
N PRO A 95 20.84 -2.99 -10.49
CA PRO A 95 21.59 -2.97 -9.22
C PRO A 95 21.28 -1.79 -8.28
N ARG A 96 20.77 -0.67 -8.81
CA ARG A 96 20.31 0.50 -8.03
C ARG A 96 18.78 0.59 -7.95
N GLY A 97 18.08 -0.50 -8.28
CA GLY A 97 16.63 -0.55 -8.42
C GLY A 97 16.11 0.13 -9.68
N GLN A 98 16.94 0.26 -10.73
CA GLN A 98 16.49 0.85 -11.99
C GLN A 98 15.44 -0.02 -12.66
N ILE A 99 14.28 0.56 -12.96
CA ILE A 99 13.23 -0.05 -13.77
C ILE A 99 12.18 1.01 -14.14
N HIS A 100 11.66 0.93 -15.36
CA HIS A 100 10.46 1.64 -15.77
C HIS A 100 9.21 0.80 -15.50
N ALA A 101 8.22 1.36 -14.81
CA ALA A 101 6.97 0.68 -14.50
C ALA A 101 5.75 1.55 -14.78
N ILE A 102 4.80 1.03 -15.55
CA ILE A 102 3.43 1.53 -15.60
C ILE A 102 2.62 0.76 -14.55
N ALA A 103 1.96 1.47 -13.64
CA ALA A 103 1.19 0.87 -12.56
C ALA A 103 -0.20 1.53 -12.45
N GLU A 104 -1.24 0.86 -12.93
CA GLU A 104 -2.62 1.37 -12.93
C GLU A 104 -3.51 0.60 -11.95
N PRO A 105 -3.79 1.15 -10.75
CA PRO A 105 -4.81 0.61 -9.86
C PRO A 105 -6.20 0.63 -10.51
N ASP A 106 -6.97 -0.45 -10.34
CA ASP A 106 -8.36 -0.48 -10.77
C ASP A 106 -9.28 0.23 -9.76
N TRP A 107 -9.58 1.49 -10.05
CA TRP A 107 -10.48 2.31 -9.25
C TRP A 107 -11.96 1.94 -9.37
N SER A 108 -12.35 1.05 -10.30
CA SER A 108 -13.70 0.48 -10.34
C SER A 108 -13.85 -0.73 -9.41
N GLY A 109 -12.74 -1.32 -8.97
CA GLY A 109 -12.68 -2.45 -8.06
C GLY A 109 -12.57 -2.05 -6.58
N ARG A 110 -11.78 -2.82 -5.82
CA ARG A 110 -11.61 -2.64 -4.36
C ARG A 110 -11.17 -1.21 -4.02
N ALA A 111 -10.24 -0.64 -4.77
CA ALA A 111 -9.63 0.66 -4.45
C ALA A 111 -10.63 1.84 -4.41
N GLY A 112 -11.62 1.83 -5.29
CA GLY A 112 -12.70 2.83 -5.30
C GLY A 112 -13.98 2.41 -4.57
N SER A 113 -14.02 1.23 -3.98
CA SER A 113 -15.27 0.65 -3.43
C SER A 113 -15.82 1.39 -2.20
N SER A 114 -14.97 2.11 -1.48
CA SER A 114 -15.37 2.91 -0.32
C SER A 114 -14.36 4.04 -0.05
N SER A 115 -14.77 5.04 0.71
CA SER A 115 -13.85 6.11 1.16
C SER A 115 -12.68 5.57 1.98
N ARG A 116 -12.90 4.47 2.74
CA ARG A 116 -11.86 3.80 3.51
C ARG A 116 -10.83 3.16 2.59
N GLU A 117 -11.26 2.39 1.61
CA GLU A 117 -10.35 1.78 0.63
C GLU A 117 -9.60 2.86 -0.15
N SER A 118 -10.28 3.88 -0.66
CA SER A 118 -9.61 4.96 -1.40
C SER A 118 -8.56 5.68 -0.54
N ALA A 119 -8.81 5.86 0.77
CA ALA A 119 -7.81 6.41 1.69
C ALA A 119 -6.59 5.48 1.87
N GLU A 120 -6.77 4.16 1.91
CA GLU A 120 -5.65 3.20 1.96
C GLU A 120 -4.80 3.26 0.69
N TRP A 121 -5.43 3.38 -0.48
CA TRP A 121 -4.70 3.48 -1.76
C TRP A 121 -3.99 4.82 -1.92
N VAL A 122 -4.59 5.93 -1.48
CA VAL A 122 -3.90 7.23 -1.43
C VAL A 122 -2.71 7.18 -0.45
N ARG A 123 -2.86 6.49 0.69
CA ARG A 123 -1.75 6.26 1.64
C ARG A 123 -0.63 5.46 0.96
N TYR A 124 -0.96 4.40 0.23
CA TYR A 124 -0.02 3.60 -0.55
C TYR A 124 0.75 4.44 -1.57
N GLU A 125 0.07 5.25 -2.39
CA GLU A 125 0.70 6.11 -3.39
C GLU A 125 1.67 7.13 -2.75
N ALA A 126 1.28 7.69 -1.61
CA ALA A 126 2.16 8.57 -0.84
C ALA A 126 3.40 7.82 -0.30
N MET A 127 3.21 6.60 0.21
CA MET A 127 4.28 5.77 0.77
C MET A 127 5.32 5.34 -0.26
N LEU A 128 4.95 5.15 -1.53
CA LEU A 128 5.91 4.86 -2.60
C LEU A 128 7.02 5.91 -2.64
N ASN A 129 6.67 7.21 -2.53
CA ASN A 129 7.65 8.29 -2.54
C ASN A 129 8.66 8.25 -1.40
N VAL A 130 8.34 7.58 -0.28
CA VAL A 130 9.24 7.47 0.88
C VAL A 130 10.01 6.16 0.86
N LEU A 131 9.32 5.06 0.54
CA LEU A 131 9.88 3.72 0.59
C LEU A 131 10.74 3.39 -0.62
N LEU A 132 10.40 3.96 -1.78
CA LEU A 132 11.16 3.78 -3.00
C LEU A 132 12.23 4.86 -3.24
N ALA A 133 12.28 5.91 -2.42
CA ALA A 133 13.28 6.98 -2.54
C ALA A 133 14.75 6.50 -2.69
N PRO A 134 15.20 5.41 -2.06
CA PRO A 134 16.58 4.90 -2.25
C PRO A 134 16.83 4.21 -3.61
N PHE A 135 15.80 3.96 -4.41
CA PHE A 135 15.89 3.26 -5.68
C PHE A 135 15.70 4.22 -6.86
N GLU A 136 16.26 3.86 -8.01
CA GLU A 136 16.10 4.58 -9.27
C GLU A 136 14.91 4.07 -10.10
N VAL A 137 13.78 3.80 -9.43
CA VAL A 137 12.56 3.38 -10.11
C VAL A 137 11.95 4.61 -10.81
N THR A 138 11.55 4.45 -12.07
CA THR A 138 10.71 5.42 -12.79
C THR A 138 9.32 4.82 -12.91
N ALA A 139 8.36 5.31 -12.12
CA ALA A 139 7.00 4.81 -12.10
C ALA A 139 6.05 5.83 -12.73
N MET A 140 5.18 5.38 -13.63
CA MET A 140 4.07 6.17 -14.15
C MET A 140 2.75 5.50 -13.80
N CYS A 141 1.90 6.21 -13.07
CA CYS A 141 0.57 5.74 -12.68
C CYS A 141 -0.50 6.42 -13.57
N PRO A 142 -1.16 5.66 -14.47
CA PRO A 142 -2.28 6.16 -15.26
C PRO A 142 -3.54 6.31 -14.40
N TYR A 143 -4.30 7.37 -14.63
CA TYR A 143 -5.61 7.61 -14.02
C TYR A 143 -6.64 7.88 -15.10
N ASP A 144 -7.54 6.92 -15.29
CA ASP A 144 -8.61 6.97 -16.28
C ASP A 144 -9.84 7.68 -15.72
N THR A 145 -10.09 8.90 -16.18
CA THR A 145 -11.20 9.75 -15.71
C THR A 145 -12.59 9.21 -16.01
N ARG A 146 -12.71 8.16 -16.84
CA ARG A 146 -13.98 7.48 -17.10
C ARG A 146 -14.39 6.54 -15.96
N VAL A 147 -13.45 6.11 -15.12
CA VAL A 147 -13.69 5.20 -13.98
C VAL A 147 -13.21 5.79 -12.64
N ALA A 148 -12.13 6.57 -12.63
CA ALA A 148 -11.65 7.28 -11.46
C ALA A 148 -12.48 8.55 -11.25
N SER A 149 -13.09 8.68 -10.08
CA SER A 149 -13.86 9.88 -9.74
C SER A 149 -12.95 11.12 -9.64
N PRO A 150 -13.50 12.35 -9.80
CA PRO A 150 -12.71 13.56 -9.64
C PRO A 150 -11.95 13.63 -8.31
N SER A 151 -12.54 13.17 -7.21
CA SER A 151 -11.88 13.15 -5.90
C SER A 151 -10.70 12.18 -5.82
N ILE A 152 -10.74 11.07 -6.56
CA ILE A 152 -9.61 10.12 -6.67
C ILE A 152 -8.47 10.79 -7.43
N VAL A 153 -8.77 11.42 -8.57
CA VAL A 153 -7.75 12.12 -9.38
C VAL A 153 -7.12 13.29 -8.59
N GLU A 154 -7.93 14.07 -7.88
CA GLU A 154 -7.44 15.13 -6.99
C GLU A 154 -6.53 14.60 -5.89
N ALA A 155 -6.86 13.45 -5.29
CA ALA A 155 -6.02 12.82 -4.29
C ALA A 155 -4.69 12.31 -4.89
N ALA A 156 -4.74 11.71 -6.08
CA ALA A 156 -3.56 11.22 -6.79
C ALA A 156 -2.61 12.35 -7.21
N LEU A 157 -3.13 13.50 -7.65
CA LEU A 157 -2.30 14.67 -7.98
C LEU A 157 -1.45 15.16 -6.79
N ARG A 158 -1.88 14.88 -5.56
CA ARG A 158 -1.17 15.25 -4.32
C ARG A 158 -0.11 14.23 -3.92
N THR A 159 -0.13 13.03 -4.49
CA THR A 159 0.84 11.97 -4.21
C THR A 159 1.96 11.89 -5.24
N HIS A 160 1.79 12.49 -6.43
CA HIS A 160 2.77 12.41 -7.52
C HIS A 160 3.52 13.75 -7.70
N PRO A 161 4.85 13.77 -7.50
CA PRO A 161 5.69 14.95 -7.73
C PRO A 161 5.69 15.44 -9.18
N THR A 162 5.44 14.55 -10.14
CA THR A 162 5.52 14.83 -11.58
C THR A 162 4.21 14.47 -12.27
N SER A 163 3.70 15.32 -13.16
CA SER A 163 2.57 15.01 -14.05
C SER A 163 3.03 14.87 -15.50
N MET A 164 2.40 13.95 -16.21
CA MET A 164 2.58 13.71 -17.64
C MET A 164 1.49 14.39 -18.44
N HIS A 165 1.88 15.12 -19.50
CA HIS A 165 0.98 15.68 -20.51
C HIS A 165 1.45 15.20 -21.88
N GLY A 166 0.92 14.07 -22.35
CA GLY A 166 1.51 13.35 -23.48
C GLY A 166 2.91 12.86 -23.09
N VAL A 167 3.94 13.41 -23.74
CA VAL A 167 5.36 13.13 -23.47
C VAL A 167 6.03 14.15 -22.55
N GLU A 168 5.35 15.26 -22.24
CA GLU A 168 5.92 16.35 -21.44
C GLU A 168 5.80 16.03 -19.94
N ARG A 169 6.92 16.14 -19.23
CA ARG A 169 6.97 16.08 -17.76
C ARG A 169 6.81 17.47 -17.16
N ARG A 170 5.92 17.62 -16.18
CA ARG A 170 5.75 18.86 -15.41
C ARG A 170 5.83 18.57 -13.92
N VAL A 171 6.47 19.46 -13.17
CA VAL A 171 6.44 19.39 -11.71
C VAL A 171 5.01 19.70 -11.25
N SER A 172 4.44 18.81 -10.44
CA SER A 172 3.10 18.97 -9.90
C SER A 172 3.09 20.08 -8.83
N THR A 173 2.27 21.10 -9.03
CA THR A 173 2.02 22.15 -8.02
C THR A 173 1.11 21.67 -6.89
N TRP A 174 0.49 20.50 -7.03
CA TRP A 174 -0.44 19.90 -6.07
C TRP A 174 0.25 18.90 -5.15
N TYR A 175 1.48 18.49 -5.47
CA TYR A 175 2.21 17.51 -4.69
C TYR A 175 2.40 17.95 -3.23
N GLU A 176 2.13 17.04 -2.31
CA GLU A 176 2.29 17.28 -0.88
C GLU A 176 3.35 16.38 -0.28
N ASN A 177 3.93 16.83 0.84
CA ASN A 177 4.84 15.98 1.61
C ASN A 177 4.11 14.69 2.03
N PRO A 178 4.65 13.49 1.70
CA PRO A 178 3.98 12.23 1.97
C PRO A 178 3.61 12.03 3.44
N MET A 179 4.50 12.38 4.37
CA MET A 179 4.27 12.19 5.80
C MET A 179 3.15 13.11 6.32
N ALA A 180 3.08 14.36 5.81
CA ALA A 180 1.99 15.27 6.14
C ALA A 180 0.64 14.80 5.58
N LEU A 181 0.63 14.26 4.37
CA LEU A 181 -0.58 13.66 3.77
C LEU A 181 -1.06 12.45 4.57
N ILE A 182 -0.16 11.53 4.93
CA ILE A 182 -0.49 10.33 5.74
C ILE A 182 -1.02 10.76 7.11
N ALA A 183 -0.36 11.69 7.80
CA ALA A 183 -0.82 12.20 9.09
C ALA A 183 -2.23 12.82 9.00
N ARG A 184 -2.55 13.51 7.90
CA ARG A 184 -3.89 14.08 7.68
C ARG A 184 -4.93 12.99 7.41
N LEU A 185 -4.61 11.95 6.63
CA LEU A 185 -5.50 10.80 6.46
C LEU A 185 -5.80 10.16 7.82
N ASP A 186 -4.81 10.11 8.69
CA ASP A 186 -4.90 9.54 10.02
C ASP A 186 -5.56 10.44 11.07
N SER A 187 -5.80 11.72 10.75
CA SER A 187 -6.44 12.68 11.66
C SER A 187 -7.94 12.44 11.84
N THR A 188 -8.57 11.66 10.96
CA THR A 188 -9.96 11.25 11.13
C THR A 188 -10.05 10.26 12.31
N PRO A 189 -10.84 10.56 13.35
CA PRO A 189 -10.98 9.66 14.50
C PRO A 189 -11.50 8.30 14.06
N LEU A 190 -10.96 7.24 14.68
CA LEU A 190 -11.53 5.91 14.51
C LEU A 190 -12.95 5.89 15.09
N PRO A 191 -13.88 5.09 14.52
CA PRO A 191 -15.18 4.86 15.12
C PRO A 191 -15.02 4.44 16.59
N PRO A 192 -15.89 4.90 17.51
CA PRO A 192 -15.76 4.54 18.91
C PRO A 192 -15.87 3.03 19.10
N ARG A 193 -15.04 2.49 19.99
CA ARG A 193 -15.15 1.10 20.43
C ARG A 193 -16.55 0.86 21.05
N PRO A 194 -17.24 -0.24 20.74
CA PRO A 194 -18.50 -0.60 21.40
C PRO A 194 -18.35 -0.76 22.91
N SER A 195 -19.37 -0.36 23.67
CA SER A 195 -19.35 -0.45 25.15
C SER A 195 -19.35 -1.88 25.69
N ASP A 196 -19.83 -2.82 24.88
CA ASP A 196 -19.94 -4.25 25.15
C ASP A 196 -18.80 -5.07 24.53
N ALA A 197 -17.75 -4.41 24.01
CA ALA A 197 -16.57 -5.09 23.51
C ALA A 197 -15.95 -6.01 24.59
N ALA A 198 -15.69 -7.26 24.22
CA ALA A 198 -14.99 -8.19 25.09
C ALA A 198 -13.58 -7.66 25.35
N VAL A 199 -13.02 -7.95 26.53
CA VAL A 199 -11.71 -7.42 26.94
C VAL A 199 -10.88 -8.45 27.68
N VAL A 200 -9.58 -8.45 27.41
CA VAL A 200 -8.55 -9.18 28.17
C VAL A 200 -7.36 -8.26 28.42
N SER A 201 -6.63 -8.52 29.50
CA SER A 201 -5.36 -7.85 29.76
C SER A 201 -4.27 -8.39 28.81
N SER A 202 -3.33 -7.53 28.40
CA SER A 202 -2.24 -7.93 27.50
C SER A 202 -1.30 -8.99 28.10
N ASP A 203 -1.29 -9.14 29.43
CA ASP A 203 -0.56 -10.19 30.16
C ASP A 203 -1.39 -11.45 30.44
N GLY A 204 -2.65 -11.48 29.97
CA GLY A 204 -3.53 -12.64 30.05
C GLY A 204 -3.37 -13.61 28.87
N ASP A 205 -4.32 -14.53 28.75
CA ASP A 205 -4.41 -15.45 27.61
C ASP A 205 -4.98 -14.74 26.37
N VAL A 206 -4.16 -13.91 25.73
CA VAL A 206 -4.54 -13.16 24.53
C VAL A 206 -4.85 -14.09 23.36
N ASP A 207 -4.05 -15.13 23.15
CA ASP A 207 -4.23 -16.06 22.04
C ASP A 207 -5.57 -16.80 22.14
N GLY A 208 -5.84 -17.42 23.29
CA GLY A 208 -7.12 -18.08 23.54
C GLY A 208 -8.31 -17.13 23.47
N PHE A 209 -8.14 -15.89 23.97
CA PHE A 209 -9.16 -14.84 23.86
C PHE A 209 -9.47 -14.48 22.41
N VAL A 210 -8.46 -14.14 21.60
CA VAL A 210 -8.67 -13.69 20.21
C VAL A 210 -9.26 -14.81 19.36
N VAL A 211 -8.75 -16.05 19.49
CA VAL A 211 -9.30 -17.20 18.76
C VAL A 211 -10.78 -17.43 19.11
N ALA A 212 -11.13 -17.38 20.40
CA ALA A 212 -12.51 -17.56 20.84
C ALA A 212 -13.44 -16.47 20.30
N GLN A 213 -13.02 -15.19 20.38
CA GLN A 213 -13.81 -14.07 19.88
C GLN A 213 -13.95 -14.11 18.36
N ALA A 214 -12.85 -14.30 17.62
CA ALA A 214 -12.85 -14.41 16.17
C ALA A 214 -13.77 -15.54 15.67
N THR A 215 -13.71 -16.71 16.31
CA THR A 215 -14.59 -17.84 15.98
C THR A 215 -16.05 -17.50 16.27
N ALA A 216 -16.35 -16.85 17.41
CA ALA A 216 -17.70 -16.39 17.74
C ALA A 216 -18.23 -15.33 16.76
N HIS A 217 -17.34 -14.54 16.16
CA HIS A 217 -17.66 -13.56 15.12
C HIS A 217 -17.83 -14.18 13.72
N GLY A 218 -17.56 -15.48 13.57
CA GLY A 218 -17.82 -16.24 12.34
C GLY A 218 -16.57 -16.56 11.50
N LEU A 219 -15.36 -16.30 12.00
CA LEU A 219 -14.13 -16.73 11.30
C LEU A 219 -13.98 -18.26 11.37
N SER A 220 -13.37 -18.83 10.32
CA SER A 220 -12.94 -20.23 10.36
C SER A 220 -11.85 -20.42 11.42
N SER A 221 -11.63 -21.66 11.88
CA SER A 221 -10.55 -21.94 12.85
C SER A 221 -9.16 -21.56 12.33
N VAL A 222 -8.95 -21.65 11.02
CA VAL A 222 -7.69 -21.28 10.37
C VAL A 222 -7.54 -19.76 10.38
N ASP A 223 -8.56 -19.03 9.93
CA ASP A 223 -8.52 -17.56 9.87
C ASP A 223 -8.44 -16.94 11.27
N ALA A 224 -9.13 -17.52 12.25
CA ALA A 224 -9.04 -17.12 13.65
C ALA A 224 -7.63 -17.29 14.22
N GLY A 225 -6.93 -18.38 13.87
CA GLY A 225 -5.54 -18.60 14.28
C GLY A 225 -4.55 -17.61 13.62
N VAL A 226 -4.74 -17.31 12.33
CA VAL A 226 -3.95 -16.29 11.63
C VAL A 226 -4.20 -14.90 12.22
N PHE A 227 -5.46 -14.55 12.47
CA PHE A 227 -5.83 -13.29 13.09
C PHE A 227 -5.28 -13.16 14.52
N SER A 228 -5.31 -14.23 15.31
CA SER A 228 -4.68 -14.28 16.64
C SER A 228 -3.18 -14.00 16.57
N SER A 229 -2.48 -14.63 15.63
CA SER A 229 -1.05 -14.39 15.41
C SER A 229 -0.78 -12.92 15.07
N ALA A 230 -1.60 -12.31 14.22
CA ALA A 230 -1.49 -10.89 13.88
C ALA A 230 -1.72 -9.98 15.09
N VAL A 231 -2.72 -10.25 15.93
CA VAL A 231 -2.97 -9.48 17.16
C VAL A 231 -1.82 -9.66 18.16
N ALA A 232 -1.23 -10.85 18.25
CA ALA A 232 -0.08 -11.12 19.11
C ALA A 232 1.14 -10.26 18.75
N GLU A 233 1.40 -10.03 17.45
CA GLU A 233 2.46 -9.12 16.99
C GLU A 233 2.25 -7.68 17.45
N VAL A 234 0.98 -7.23 17.53
CA VAL A 234 0.64 -5.91 18.06
C VAL A 234 0.82 -5.86 19.57
N VAL A 235 0.37 -6.90 20.27
CA VAL A 235 0.50 -7.01 21.74
C VAL A 235 1.97 -7.05 22.16
N ALA A 236 2.85 -7.66 21.37
CA ALA A 236 4.29 -7.66 21.62
C ALA A 236 4.92 -6.24 21.64
N LEU A 237 4.25 -5.23 21.07
CA LEU A 237 4.65 -3.81 21.18
C LEU A 237 4.18 -3.17 22.48
N ALA A 238 3.10 -3.68 23.06
CA ALA A 238 2.55 -3.19 24.31
C ALA A 238 3.32 -3.80 25.48
N ARG A 239 3.92 -2.94 26.31
CA ARG A 239 4.52 -3.41 27.59
C ARG A 239 3.45 -3.79 28.61
N ALA A 240 2.34 -3.06 28.60
CA ALA A 240 1.15 -3.29 29.39
C ALA A 240 -0.03 -2.60 28.68
N GLY A 241 -1.17 -3.28 28.62
CA GLY A 241 -2.30 -2.77 27.88
C GLY A 241 -3.54 -3.64 28.01
N LEU A 242 -4.57 -3.25 27.26
CA LEU A 242 -5.82 -3.99 27.16
C LEU A 242 -6.06 -4.35 25.69
N VAL A 243 -6.55 -5.56 25.47
CA VAL A 243 -6.97 -6.06 24.16
C VAL A 243 -8.48 -6.18 24.17
N TYR A 244 -9.13 -5.43 23.29
CA TYR A 244 -10.57 -5.47 23.11
C TYR A 244 -10.91 -6.23 21.83
N ALA A 245 -12.06 -6.89 21.79
CA ALA A 245 -12.57 -7.54 20.60
C ALA A 245 -14.08 -7.31 20.42
N TRP A 246 -14.50 -7.12 19.17
CA TRP A 246 -15.92 -7.01 18.79
C TRP A 246 -16.12 -7.37 17.31
N PRO A 247 -17.34 -7.76 16.90
CA PRO A 247 -17.63 -8.07 15.51
C PRO A 247 -17.90 -6.80 14.69
N VAL A 248 -17.52 -6.81 13.41
CA VAL A 248 -17.98 -5.83 12.41
C VAL A 248 -18.33 -6.55 11.11
N ALA A 249 -19.58 -6.44 10.64
CA ALA A 249 -20.05 -6.92 9.32
C ALA A 249 -19.24 -8.05 8.65
N GLY A 250 -19.21 -9.25 9.26
CA GLY A 250 -18.53 -10.44 8.71
C GLY A 250 -17.03 -10.56 9.04
N ALA A 251 -16.50 -9.70 9.90
CA ALA A 251 -15.11 -9.67 10.36
C ALA A 251 -15.04 -9.53 11.88
N SER A 252 -13.86 -9.84 12.43
CA SER A 252 -13.51 -9.58 13.82
C SER A 252 -12.59 -8.37 13.90
N VAL A 253 -12.85 -7.47 14.85
CA VAL A 253 -11.96 -6.36 15.17
C VAL A 253 -11.30 -6.61 16.51
N CYS A 254 -9.99 -6.39 16.58
CA CYS A 254 -9.24 -6.30 17.82
C CYS A 254 -8.61 -4.92 17.97
N GLU A 255 -8.68 -4.35 19.17
CA GLU A 255 -8.05 -3.08 19.50
C GLU A 255 -7.11 -3.28 20.67
N VAL A 256 -5.83 -3.02 20.44
CA VAL A 256 -4.80 -3.05 21.47
C VAL A 256 -4.55 -1.62 21.91
N VAL A 257 -4.74 -1.37 23.21
CA VAL A 257 -4.53 -0.07 23.84
C VAL A 257 -3.35 -0.17 24.79
N SER A 258 -2.35 0.68 24.59
CA SER A 258 -1.24 0.88 25.53
C SER A 258 -1.37 2.26 26.16
N ALA A 259 -1.22 2.35 27.48
CA ALA A 259 -1.21 3.62 28.21
C ALA A 259 0.19 4.26 28.32
N ALA A 260 1.19 3.66 27.69
CA ALA A 260 2.57 4.11 27.74
C ALA A 260 3.31 3.82 26.42
N GLY A 261 4.37 4.61 26.18
CA GLY A 261 5.19 4.53 24.98
C GLY A 261 4.63 5.37 23.83
N ASP A 262 5.52 5.73 22.91
CA ASP A 262 5.20 6.58 21.76
C ASP A 262 5.10 5.72 20.49
N MET A 263 4.20 6.09 19.58
CA MET A 263 4.01 5.39 18.31
C MET A 263 3.90 6.40 17.16
N ASP A 264 5.06 6.96 16.81
CA ASP A 264 5.16 8.10 15.88
C ASP A 264 5.66 7.70 14.47
N ASP A 265 6.10 6.45 14.27
CA ASP A 265 6.51 5.97 12.94
C ASP A 265 5.27 5.64 12.09
N LEU A 266 4.85 6.59 11.25
CA LEU A 266 3.74 6.39 10.29
C LEU A 266 4.01 5.28 9.26
N LEU A 267 5.25 4.82 9.14
CA LEU A 267 5.65 3.74 8.24
C LEU A 267 5.76 2.38 8.95
N ILE A 268 5.36 2.30 10.22
CA ILE A 268 5.41 1.07 10.99
C ILE A 268 4.55 -0.02 10.36
N GLY A 269 5.16 -1.18 10.14
CA GLY A 269 4.56 -2.32 9.45
C GLY A 269 4.53 -2.23 7.91
N PHE A 270 4.97 -1.15 7.28
CA PHE A 270 5.01 -1.08 5.81
C PHE A 270 6.34 -1.52 5.20
N ARG A 271 7.40 -1.61 6.01
CA ARG A 271 8.70 -2.11 5.58
C ARG A 271 8.80 -3.61 5.86
N PRO A 272 9.17 -4.44 4.86
CA PRO A 272 9.44 -5.84 5.12
C PRO A 272 10.59 -6.01 6.13
N PRO A 273 10.53 -7.02 7.01
CA PRO A 273 11.62 -7.32 7.93
C PRO A 273 12.89 -7.68 7.14
N ALA A 274 14.04 -7.17 7.59
CA ALA A 274 15.34 -7.43 6.96
C ALA A 274 15.96 -8.78 7.37
N ALA A 275 15.47 -9.39 8.45
CA ALA A 275 15.98 -10.63 9.01
C ALA A 275 14.87 -11.69 9.09
N ALA A 276 15.27 -12.96 9.12
CA ALA A 276 14.34 -14.08 9.27
C ALA A 276 13.61 -14.05 10.62
N GLU A 277 14.28 -13.55 11.68
CA GLU A 277 13.65 -13.21 12.95
C GLU A 277 13.34 -11.72 12.99
N PRO A 278 12.05 -11.31 12.93
CA PRO A 278 11.68 -9.91 12.96
C PRO A 278 11.98 -9.28 14.33
N ALA A 279 12.57 -8.08 14.31
CA ALA A 279 12.71 -7.23 15.48
C ALA A 279 11.34 -6.74 15.98
N PRO A 280 11.21 -6.30 17.25
CA PRO A 280 9.97 -5.71 17.76
C PRO A 280 9.44 -4.60 16.83
N GLY A 281 8.17 -4.69 16.44
CA GLY A 281 7.52 -3.75 15.51
C GLY A 281 7.54 -4.20 14.05
N GLN A 282 8.42 -5.12 13.67
CA GLN A 282 8.39 -5.72 12.34
C GLN A 282 7.27 -6.74 12.19
N GLY A 283 6.72 -7.26 13.30
CA GLY A 283 5.48 -8.04 13.32
C GLY A 283 4.25 -7.33 12.76
N LEU A 284 4.22 -5.99 12.83
CA LEU A 284 3.17 -5.20 12.18
C LEU A 284 3.19 -5.35 10.65
N TRP A 285 4.34 -5.71 10.07
CA TRP A 285 4.39 -6.04 8.64
C TRP A 285 3.56 -7.29 8.35
N PHE A 286 3.74 -8.36 9.14
CA PHE A 286 2.91 -9.56 9.05
C PHE A 286 1.43 -9.24 9.28
N THR A 287 1.12 -8.46 10.31
CA THR A 287 -0.25 -8.00 10.61
C THR A 287 -0.89 -7.35 9.38
N ARG A 288 -0.19 -6.43 8.71
CA ARG A 288 -0.66 -5.78 7.48
C ARG A 288 -0.76 -6.71 6.28
N GLN A 289 -0.07 -7.86 6.29
CA GLN A 289 -0.16 -8.83 5.20
C GLN A 289 -1.40 -9.71 5.31
N VAL A 290 -1.86 -10.02 6.52
CA VAL A 290 -2.93 -11.01 6.75
C VAL A 290 -4.25 -10.42 7.22
N CYS A 291 -4.26 -9.16 7.65
CA CYS A 291 -5.45 -8.46 8.10
C CYS A 291 -5.93 -7.43 7.08
N SER A 292 -7.25 -7.29 6.95
CA SER A 292 -7.88 -6.35 6.03
C SER A 292 -7.54 -4.89 6.33
N TYR A 293 -7.49 -4.50 7.61
CA TYR A 293 -7.12 -3.15 8.04
C TYR A 293 -6.27 -3.15 9.31
N VAL A 294 -5.29 -2.23 9.35
CA VAL A 294 -4.45 -1.96 10.53
C VAL A 294 -4.32 -0.46 10.71
N ASP A 295 -5.09 0.09 11.65
CA ASP A 295 -5.01 1.48 12.06
C ASP A 295 -4.03 1.63 13.22
N VAL A 296 -3.05 2.49 13.04
CA VAL A 296 -2.11 2.87 14.09
C VAL A 296 -2.40 4.32 14.47
N ARG A 297 -2.68 4.58 15.76
CA ARG A 297 -3.08 5.90 16.24
C ARG A 297 -2.32 6.26 17.52
N PRO A 298 -1.66 7.43 17.58
CA PRO A 298 -1.20 7.95 18.86
C PRO A 298 -2.41 8.26 19.76
N SER A 299 -2.22 8.12 21.07
CA SER A 299 -3.20 8.47 22.10
C SER A 299 -2.46 9.18 23.23
N ASP A 300 -3.07 10.13 23.94
CA ASP A 300 -2.41 10.78 25.08
C ASP A 300 -3.07 10.33 26.39
N PRO A 301 -2.39 9.51 27.22
CA PRO A 301 -1.07 8.90 27.01
C PRO A 301 -1.12 7.60 26.18
N GLY A 302 -0.05 7.30 25.43
CA GLY A 302 0.18 6.02 24.76
C GLY A 302 -0.26 5.92 23.29
N TRP A 303 -0.91 4.80 22.94
CA TRP A 303 -1.31 4.53 21.56
C TRP A 303 -2.40 3.47 21.47
N VAL A 304 -3.06 3.44 20.32
CA VAL A 304 -4.07 2.45 19.95
C VAL A 304 -3.71 1.85 18.59
N VAL A 305 -3.72 0.52 18.51
CA VAL A 305 -3.68 -0.19 17.23
C VAL A 305 -4.97 -0.99 17.09
N ARG A 306 -5.71 -0.72 16.01
CA ARG A 306 -6.94 -1.45 15.67
C ARG A 306 -6.70 -2.30 14.44
N VAL A 307 -6.96 -3.60 14.57
CA VAL A 307 -6.78 -4.62 13.55
C VAL A 307 -8.15 -5.21 13.21
N GLN A 308 -8.46 -5.32 11.93
CA GLN A 308 -9.64 -6.02 11.44
C GLN A 308 -9.20 -7.21 10.59
N SER A 309 -9.73 -8.40 10.88
CA SER A 309 -9.50 -9.61 10.09
C SER A 309 -9.87 -9.39 8.64
#